data_AF-A0A0G2JUJ3-F1
#
_entry.id   AF-A0A0G2JUJ3-F1
#
_cell.length_a   1.000
_cell.length_b   1.000
_cell.length_c   1.000
_cell.angle_alpha   90.00
_cell.angle_beta   90.00
_cell.angle_gamma   90.00
#
_symmetry.space_group_name_H-M   'P 1'
#
loop_
_entity.id
_entity.type
_entity.pdbx_description
1 polymer ?
#
loop_
_entity_poly.entity_id
_entity_poly.type
_entity_poly.pdbx_seq_one_letter_code
_entity_poly.pdbx_strand_id
1 'polypeptide(L)'
;MVLFRYLFILQVVRLALTYNFSNCNFEMILRIYHATIFRDLLKDLNGILFDQIEDCDSRTACLLKIDHHTFNPVPGCPSLPEKAFALKTKAALINYCPGYSETERNGTLEMTREIRNICLNQTSQILGLWLSCIQSRK
;
A
#
# COMPACT_ATOMS: atom_id res chain seq x y z
N MET A 1 13.95 24.58 35.19
CA MET A 1 13.30 25.25 34.06
C MET A 1 14.10 25.05 32.76
N VAL A 2 14.43 23.80 32.37
CA VAL A 2 15.17 23.48 31.12
C VAL A 2 14.88 22.03 30.67
N LEU A 3 13.62 21.56 30.72
CA LEU A 3 13.33 20.16 30.31
C LEU A 3 12.31 19.99 29.17
N PHE A 4 11.55 21.03 28.81
CA PHE A 4 10.53 20.91 27.74
C PHE A 4 11.03 21.27 26.34
N ARG A 5 12.28 21.72 26.17
CA ARG A 5 12.80 22.11 24.85
C ARG A 5 13.35 20.93 24.02
N TYR A 6 13.51 19.74 24.59
CA TYR A 6 14.04 18.57 23.85
C TYR A 6 12.96 17.58 23.35
N LEU A 7 11.69 17.74 23.75
CA LEU A 7 10.60 16.86 23.28
C LEU A 7 9.89 17.37 22.02
N PHE A 8 10.10 18.63 21.63
CA PHE A 8 9.47 19.21 20.43
C PHE A 8 10.20 18.90 19.11
N ILE A 9 11.41 18.33 19.15
CA ILE A 9 12.16 17.99 17.93
C ILE A 9 11.66 16.70 17.27
N LEU A 10 10.89 15.87 17.98
CA LEU A 10 10.28 14.64 17.42
C LEU A 10 8.97 14.87 16.65
N GLN A 11 8.45 16.10 16.62
CA GLN A 11 7.21 16.45 15.90
C GLN A 11 7.44 17.33 14.65
N VAL A 12 8.69 17.48 14.22
CA VAL A 12 9.02 18.25 13.01
C VAL A 12 8.87 17.36 11.78
N VAL A 13 7.66 17.39 11.21
CA VAL A 13 7.43 17.25 9.76
C VAL A 13 7.65 15.83 9.19
N ARG A 14 6.80 14.88 9.56
CA ARG A 14 6.15 14.05 8.51
C ARG A 14 4.93 14.79 7.98
N LEU A 15 5.15 16.00 7.46
CA LEU A 15 4.35 16.50 6.36
C LEU A 15 4.85 15.78 5.09
N ALA A 16 4.88 14.44 5.13
CA ALA A 16 5.00 13.66 3.92
C ALA A 16 3.68 13.90 3.22
N LEU A 17 3.69 14.83 2.25
CA LEU A 17 2.56 15.15 1.41
C LEU A 17 1.95 13.83 0.97
N THR A 18 0.79 13.47 1.54
CA THR A 18 0.05 12.29 1.10
C THR A 18 -0.26 12.57 -0.36
N TYR A 19 0.35 11.80 -1.25
CA TYR A 19 0.16 11.98 -2.68
C TYR A 19 -1.34 11.97 -3.01
N ASN A 20 -1.79 12.94 -3.79
CA ASN A 20 -3.19 13.03 -4.17
C ASN A 20 -3.47 12.16 -5.39
N PHE A 21 -4.18 11.05 -5.18
CA PHE A 21 -4.57 10.11 -6.23
C PHE A 21 -5.73 10.57 -7.13
N SER A 22 -6.33 11.75 -6.89
CA SER A 22 -7.50 12.23 -7.66
C SER A 22 -7.22 12.39 -9.15
N ASN A 23 -5.96 12.61 -9.53
CA ASN A 23 -5.54 12.86 -10.91
C ASN A 23 -5.06 11.58 -11.62
N CYS A 24 -5.18 10.41 -10.99
CA CYS A 24 -4.78 9.15 -11.59
C CYS A 24 -5.74 8.71 -12.70
N ASN A 25 -5.20 8.05 -13.72
CA ASN A 25 -5.99 7.33 -14.71
C ASN A 25 -6.45 5.98 -14.13
N PHE A 26 -7.54 6.01 -13.36
CA PHE A 26 -8.11 4.84 -12.71
C PHE A 26 -8.48 3.72 -13.70
N GLU A 27 -8.92 4.06 -14.92
CA GLU A 27 -9.29 3.05 -15.91
C GLU A 27 -8.08 2.19 -16.30
N MET A 28 -6.93 2.82 -16.56
CA MET A 28 -5.71 2.09 -16.90
C MET A 28 -5.15 1.30 -15.72
N ILE A 29 -5.20 1.86 -14.51
CA ILE A 29 -4.78 1.16 -13.29
C ILE A 29 -5.63 -0.10 -13.07
N LEU A 30 -6.96 0.00 -13.19
CA LEU A 30 -7.86 -1.13 -13.03
C LEU A 30 -7.68 -2.18 -14.15
N ARG A 31 -7.39 -1.76 -15.39
CA ARG A 31 -7.02 -2.69 -16.47
C ARG A 31 -5.76 -3.50 -16.13
N ILE A 32 -4.72 -2.86 -15.58
CA ILE A 32 -3.50 -3.54 -15.13
C ILE A 32 -3.79 -4.48 -13.97
N TYR A 33 -4.63 -4.05 -13.04
CA TYR A 33 -5.04 -4.88 -11.91
C TYR A 33 -5.68 -6.18 -12.40
N HIS A 34 -6.68 -6.09 -13.27
CA HIS A 34 -7.36 -7.26 -13.82
C HIS A 34 -6.43 -8.15 -14.65
N ALA A 35 -5.55 -7.55 -15.44
CA ALA A 35 -4.65 -8.30 -16.31
C ALA A 35 -3.54 -9.03 -15.54
N THR A 36 -3.05 -8.48 -14.43
CA THR A 36 -1.80 -8.93 -13.81
C THR A 36 -1.80 -8.98 -12.28
N ILE A 37 -2.10 -7.87 -11.59
CA ILE A 37 -1.92 -7.75 -10.12
C ILE A 37 -2.84 -8.74 -9.38
N PHE A 38 -4.09 -8.88 -9.82
CA PHE A 38 -5.05 -9.80 -9.22
C PHE A 38 -4.54 -11.25 -9.17
N ARG A 39 -3.93 -11.72 -10.27
CA ARG A 39 -3.38 -13.08 -10.35
C ARG A 39 -2.22 -13.28 -9.38
N ASP A 40 -1.34 -12.30 -9.24
CA ASP A 40 -0.20 -12.38 -8.33
C ASP A 40 -0.65 -12.36 -6.86
N LEU A 41 -1.65 -11.53 -6.52
CA LEU A 41 -2.28 -11.55 -5.18
C LEU A 41 -2.86 -12.93 -4.86
N LEU A 42 -3.65 -13.51 -5.76
CA LEU A 42 -4.22 -14.84 -5.57
C LEU A 42 -3.15 -15.93 -5.44
N LYS A 43 -2.09 -15.84 -6.25
CA LYS A 43 -0.96 -16.78 -6.19
C LYS A 43 -0.27 -16.73 -4.83
N ASP A 44 -0.02 -15.54 -4.30
CA ASP A 44 0.63 -15.37 -3.01
C ASP A 44 -0.25 -15.81 -1.84
N LEU A 45 -1.57 -15.57 -1.94
CA LEU A 45 -2.53 -16.01 -0.92
C LEU A 45 -2.73 -17.53 -0.90
N ASN A 46 -2.60 -18.19 -2.06
CA ASN A 46 -2.77 -19.64 -2.20
C ASN A 46 -4.05 -20.17 -1.52
N GLY A 47 -5.16 -19.43 -1.70
CA GLY A 47 -6.48 -19.76 -1.15
C GLY A 47 -6.72 -19.36 0.31
N ILE A 48 -5.71 -18.83 1.02
CA ILE A 48 -5.86 -18.34 2.40
C ILE A 48 -6.35 -16.91 2.35
N LEU A 49 -7.51 -16.63 2.93
CA LEU A 49 -8.09 -15.29 3.06
C LEU A 49 -8.32 -14.95 4.54
N PHE A 50 -8.23 -13.67 4.86
CA PHE A 50 -8.49 -13.09 6.16
C PHE A 50 -9.65 -12.11 6.06
N ASP A 51 -10.37 -11.92 7.17
CA ASP A 51 -11.45 -10.93 7.22
C ASP A 51 -10.90 -9.53 6.92
N GLN A 52 -11.64 -8.79 6.09
CA GLN A 52 -11.26 -7.44 5.71
C GLN A 52 -11.44 -6.48 6.90
N ILE A 53 -10.37 -5.77 7.26
CA ILE A 53 -10.37 -4.83 8.38
C ILE A 53 -10.82 -3.43 7.93
N GLU A 54 -10.44 -3.04 6.70
CA GLU A 54 -10.70 -1.71 6.17
C GLU A 54 -11.35 -1.75 4.78
N ASP A 55 -12.26 -0.80 4.56
CA ASP A 55 -12.86 -0.52 3.25
C ASP A 55 -12.49 0.90 2.76
N CYS A 56 -12.92 1.27 1.55
CA CYS A 56 -12.69 2.59 0.96
C CYS A 56 -13.88 3.05 0.11
N ASP A 57 -14.33 4.29 0.35
CA ASP A 57 -15.57 4.81 -0.24
C ASP A 57 -15.40 5.39 -1.65
N SER A 58 -14.16 5.63 -2.09
CA SER A 58 -13.84 6.19 -3.40
C SER A 58 -12.54 5.59 -3.94
N ARG A 59 -12.38 5.61 -5.27
CA ARG A 59 -11.17 5.09 -5.92
C ARG A 59 -9.89 5.79 -5.43
N THR A 60 -9.96 7.09 -5.19
CA THR A 60 -8.87 7.88 -4.60
C THR A 60 -8.51 7.37 -3.21
N ALA A 61 -9.51 7.15 -2.34
CA ALA A 61 -9.31 6.60 -1.00
C ALA A 61 -8.75 5.17 -1.05
N CYS A 62 -9.21 4.36 -2.00
CA CYS A 62 -8.71 3.01 -2.19
C CYS A 62 -7.24 3.00 -2.60
N LEU A 63 -6.83 3.82 -3.60
CA LEU A 63 -5.42 3.89 -4.00
C LEU A 63 -4.51 4.39 -2.87
N LEU A 64 -4.97 5.34 -2.06
CA LEU A 64 -4.24 5.79 -0.87
C LEU A 64 -3.99 4.63 0.10
N LYS A 65 -5.02 3.82 0.39
CA LYS A 65 -4.88 2.66 1.29
C LYS A 65 -4.05 1.55 0.65
N ILE A 66 -4.25 1.24 -0.62
CA ILE A 66 -3.45 0.24 -1.34
C ILE A 66 -1.97 0.62 -1.30
N ASP A 67 -1.62 1.88 -1.59
CA ASP A 67 -0.25 2.40 -1.48
C ASP A 67 0.32 2.22 -0.07
N HIS A 68 -0.46 2.63 0.95
CA HIS A 68 -0.06 2.48 2.34
C HIS A 68 0.20 1.02 2.71
N HIS A 69 -0.74 0.13 2.44
CA HIS A 69 -0.65 -1.29 2.81
C HIS A 69 0.41 -2.05 2.01
N THR A 70 0.74 -1.61 0.80
CA THR A 70 1.71 -2.28 -0.07
C THR A 70 3.16 -1.85 0.21
N PHE A 71 3.40 -0.56 0.45
CA PHE A 71 4.76 0.00 0.46
C PHE A 71 5.24 0.46 1.84
N ASN A 72 4.37 0.57 2.85
CA ASN A 72 4.84 0.82 4.19
C ASN A 72 5.41 -0.45 4.82
N PRO A 73 6.51 -0.33 5.58
CA PRO A 73 7.04 -1.45 6.35
C PRO A 73 5.98 -2.09 7.25
N VAL A 74 5.85 -3.40 7.17
CA VAL A 74 4.99 -4.21 8.04
C VAL A 74 5.88 -5.10 8.91
N PRO A 75 5.84 -4.98 10.26
CA PRO A 75 6.61 -5.85 11.14
C PRO A 75 6.32 -7.32 10.87
N GLY A 76 7.35 -8.14 10.63
CA GLY A 76 7.20 -9.54 10.24
C GLY A 76 6.84 -9.79 8.77
N CYS A 77 6.78 -8.77 7.92
CA CYS A 77 6.69 -8.94 6.46
C CYS A 77 7.53 -7.91 5.67
N PRO A 78 8.88 -7.89 5.87
CA PRO A 78 9.74 -6.90 5.23
C PRO A 78 9.81 -7.03 3.70
N SER A 79 9.59 -8.22 3.15
CA SER A 79 9.67 -8.51 1.71
C SER A 79 8.43 -8.09 0.91
N LEU A 80 7.37 -7.59 1.56
CA LEU A 80 6.10 -7.28 0.92
C LEU A 80 6.25 -6.33 -0.30
N PRO A 81 7.02 -5.23 -0.23
CA PRO A 81 7.19 -4.31 -1.37
C PRO A 81 7.94 -4.94 -2.55
N GLU A 82 8.66 -6.04 -2.32
CA GLU A 82 9.45 -6.77 -3.34
C GLU A 82 8.63 -7.85 -4.06
N LYS A 83 7.40 -8.14 -3.60
CA LYS A 83 6.53 -9.14 -4.21
C LYS A 83 6.07 -8.70 -5.61
N ALA A 84 5.81 -9.67 -6.47
CA ALA A 84 5.43 -9.43 -7.86
C ALA A 84 4.20 -8.50 -8.00
N PHE A 85 3.18 -8.69 -7.16
CA PHE A 85 2.01 -7.82 -7.17
C PHE A 85 2.38 -6.38 -6.77
N ALA A 86 3.25 -6.20 -5.78
CA ALA A 86 3.66 -4.89 -5.27
C ALA A 86 4.48 -4.11 -6.32
N LEU A 87 5.42 -4.80 -6.98
CA LEU A 87 6.20 -4.22 -8.08
C LEU A 87 5.30 -3.76 -9.24
N LYS A 88 4.28 -4.55 -9.59
CA LYS A 88 3.31 -4.21 -10.63
C LYS A 88 2.37 -3.08 -10.20
N THR A 89 1.95 -3.05 -8.93
CA THR A 89 1.21 -1.92 -8.35
C THR A 89 2.02 -0.64 -8.45
N LYS A 90 3.31 -0.67 -8.07
CA LYS A 90 4.22 0.47 -8.16
C LYS A 90 4.34 0.97 -9.61
N ALA A 91 4.58 0.06 -10.55
CA ALA A 91 4.66 0.40 -11.97
C ALA A 91 3.34 1.00 -12.49
N ALA A 92 2.18 0.50 -12.07
CA ALA A 92 0.89 1.07 -12.45
C ALA A 92 0.72 2.49 -11.90
N LEU A 93 1.04 2.73 -10.63
CA LEU A 93 0.93 4.06 -10.03
C LEU A 93 1.89 5.06 -10.71
N ILE A 94 3.17 4.71 -10.92
CA ILE A 94 4.13 5.57 -11.61
C ILE A 94 3.66 5.96 -13.02
N ASN A 95 3.10 5.00 -13.78
CA ASN A 95 2.69 5.25 -15.16
C ASN A 95 1.38 6.04 -15.29
N TYR A 96 0.48 5.92 -14.31
CA TYR A 96 -0.90 6.42 -14.44
C TYR A 96 -1.31 7.41 -13.36
N CYS A 97 -0.42 7.79 -12.46
CA CYS A 97 -0.63 8.84 -11.48
C CYS A 97 0.41 9.96 -11.69
N PRO A 98 0.04 11.09 -12.31
CA PRO A 98 0.98 12.17 -12.61
C PRO A 98 1.68 12.70 -11.34
N GLY A 99 3.01 12.72 -11.35
CA GLY A 99 3.81 13.17 -10.20
C GLY A 99 3.91 12.16 -9.05
N TYR A 100 3.37 10.95 -9.20
CA TYR A 100 3.59 9.90 -8.22
C TYR A 100 5.05 9.43 -8.30
N SER A 101 5.79 9.68 -7.22
CA SER A 101 7.09 9.06 -6.97
C SER A 101 6.98 8.31 -5.65
N GLU A 102 7.48 7.08 -5.60
CA GLU A 102 7.67 6.43 -4.31
C GLU A 102 8.66 7.28 -3.51
N THR A 103 8.18 7.93 -2.45
CA THR A 103 9.07 8.45 -1.42
C THR A 103 9.81 7.25 -0.87
N GLU A 104 11.14 7.25 -0.85
CA GLU A 104 11.91 6.19 -0.20
C GLU A 104 11.39 6.00 1.23
N ARG A 105 10.54 5.00 1.44
CA ARG A 105 10.03 4.65 2.76
C ARG A 105 11.02 3.69 3.40
N ASN A 106 12.26 4.14 3.50
CA ASN A 106 13.34 3.49 4.23
C ASN A 106 13.04 3.60 5.73
N GLY A 107 11.97 2.94 6.17
CA GLY A 107 11.80 2.60 7.57
C GLY A 107 12.74 1.45 7.84
N THR A 108 13.88 1.74 8.48
CA THR A 108 14.68 0.76 9.22
C THR A 108 13.81 0.13 10.30
N LEU A 109 12.99 -0.85 9.90
CA LEU A 109 12.56 -1.91 10.80
C LEU A 109 13.65 -2.96 10.69
N GLU A 110 14.32 -3.22 11.82
CA GLU A 110 15.21 -4.37 11.98
C GLU A 110 14.57 -5.57 11.31
N MET A 111 15.37 -6.31 10.52
CA MET A 111 14.96 -7.50 9.76
C MET A 111 14.33 -8.53 10.71
N THR A 112 13.07 -8.31 11.03
CA THR A 112 12.22 -9.24 11.73
C THR A 112 12.00 -10.38 10.75
N ARG A 113 12.32 -11.58 11.21
CA ARG A 113 12.05 -12.83 10.48
C ARG A 113 10.69 -12.74 9.82
N GLU A 114 10.61 -13.12 8.55
CA GLU A 114 9.33 -13.15 7.85
C GLU A 114 8.37 -14.12 8.54
N ILE A 115 7.20 -13.61 8.92
CA ILE A 115 6.11 -14.37 9.53
C ILE A 115 5.04 -14.52 8.46
N ARG A 116 4.98 -15.72 7.86
CA ARG A 116 4.09 -16.04 6.73
C ARG A 116 2.65 -15.56 6.95
N ASN A 117 2.06 -15.80 8.11
CA ASN A 117 0.68 -15.39 8.39
C ASN A 117 0.47 -13.87 8.37
N ILE A 118 1.48 -13.08 8.79
CA ILE A 118 1.42 -11.61 8.71
C ILE A 118 1.45 -11.18 7.25
N CYS A 119 2.35 -11.75 6.45
CA CYS A 119 2.41 -11.47 5.02
C CYS A 119 1.11 -11.83 4.29
N LEU A 120 0.53 -13.02 4.59
CA LEU A 120 -0.73 -13.46 3.99
C LEU A 120 -1.89 -12.55 4.40
N ASN A 121 -1.99 -12.20 5.69
CA ASN A 121 -3.01 -11.27 6.17
C ASN A 121 -2.90 -9.93 5.44
N GLN A 122 -1.72 -9.33 5.41
CA GLN A 122 -1.50 -8.06 4.73
C GLN A 122 -1.84 -8.14 3.23
N THR A 123 -1.45 -9.23 2.56
CA THR A 123 -1.78 -9.47 1.15
C THR A 123 -3.30 -9.60 0.96
N SER A 124 -4.01 -10.21 1.92
CA SER A 124 -5.48 -10.34 1.91
C SER A 124 -6.14 -8.97 2.05
N GLN A 125 -5.64 -8.11 2.95
CA GLN A 125 -6.14 -6.74 3.11
C GLN A 125 -5.96 -5.93 1.81
N ILE A 126 -4.81 -6.06 1.13
CA ILE A 126 -4.54 -5.41 -0.15
C ILE A 126 -5.52 -5.90 -1.24
N LEU A 127 -5.77 -7.21 -1.31
CA LEU A 127 -6.75 -7.77 -2.23
C LEU A 127 -8.15 -7.20 -1.97
N GLY A 128 -8.60 -7.15 -0.72
CA GLY A 128 -9.90 -6.56 -0.38
C GLY A 128 -10.02 -5.10 -0.80
N LEU A 129 -9.00 -4.28 -0.56
CA LEU A 129 -8.98 -2.87 -0.99
C LEU A 129 -9.05 -2.71 -2.52
N TRP A 130 -8.40 -3.59 -3.27
CA TRP A 130 -8.54 -3.61 -4.73
C TRP A 130 -9.97 -3.97 -5.16
N LEU A 131 -10.60 -4.94 -4.51
CA LEU A 131 -11.99 -5.32 -4.80
C LEU A 131 -12.95 -4.16 -4.49
N SER A 132 -12.75 -3.46 -3.38
CA SER A 132 -13.48 -2.23 -3.05
C SER A 132 -13.26 -1.15 -4.11
N CYS A 133 -12.02 -0.92 -4.56
CA CYS A 133 -11.68 0.07 -5.58
C CYS A 133 -12.43 -0.14 -6.91
N ILE A 134 -12.67 -1.40 -7.29
CA ILE A 134 -13.46 -1.76 -8.48
C ILE A 134 -14.92 -1.35 -8.30
N GLN A 135 -15.46 -1.56 -7.10
CA GLN A 135 -16.86 -1.28 -6.78
C GLN A 135 -17.13 0.21 -6.54
N SER A 136 -16.12 0.96 -6.07
CA SER A 136 -16.25 2.40 -5.86
C SER A 136 -16.59 3.11 -7.17
N ARG A 137 -17.65 3.93 -7.12
CA ARG A 137 -18.01 4.84 -8.21
C ARG A 137 -16.90 5.90 -8.36
N LYS A 138 -16.80 6.46 -9.58
CA LYS A 138 -15.81 7.51 -9.92
C LYS A 138 -15.84 8.65 -8.91
#